data_AF-A0A0Q4JZ35-F1
#
_entry.id   AF-A0A0Q4JZ35-F1
#
_cell.length_a   1.000
_cell.length_b   1.000
_cell.length_c   1.000
_cell.angle_alpha   90.00
_cell.angle_beta   90.00
_cell.angle_gamma   90.00
#
_symmetry.space_group_name_H-M   'P 1'
#
loop_
_entity.id
_entity.type
_entity.pdbx_description
1 polymer ?
#
loop_
_entity_poly.entity_id
_entity_poly.type
_entity_poly.pdbx_seq_one_letter_code
_entity_poly.pdbx_strand_id
1 'polypeptide(L)' 'MAAQSNSNLADQLERITPRFDELTQRVRLGVVSSDDYNVLEEQARGIARDLLAAFRGSVTRAARPPLYVSADGTKAGW' A
#
# COMPACT_ATOMS: atom_id res chain seq x y z
N MET A 1 -22.83 7.16 5.28
CA MET A 1 -22.01 6.98 4.05
C MET A 1 -20.66 6.27 4.31
N ALA A 2 -20.51 5.42 5.33
CA ALA A 2 -19.23 4.72 5.61
C ALA A 2 -19.07 3.37 4.87
N ALA A 3 -20.18 2.72 4.50
CA ALA A 3 -20.15 1.39 3.88
C ALA A 3 -19.50 1.39 2.48
N GLN A 4 -19.74 2.44 1.67
CA GLN A 4 -19.19 2.55 0.31
C GLN A 4 -17.65 2.74 0.31
N SER A 5 -17.11 3.42 1.32
CA SER A 5 -15.66 3.62 1.48
C SER A 5 -14.95 2.31 1.84
N ASN A 6 -15.57 1.49 2.68
CA ASN A 6 -15.02 0.20 3.09
C ASN A 6 -15.07 -0.86 1.99
N SER A 7 -16.13 -0.90 1.17
CA SER A 7 -16.19 -1.82 0.02
C SER A 7 -15.07 -1.53 -0.98
N ASN A 8 -14.84 -0.25 -1.31
CA ASN A 8 -13.76 0.14 -2.22
C ASN A 8 -12.36 -0.19 -1.67
N LEU A 9 -12.15 -0.04 -0.36
CA LEU A 9 -10.88 -0.43 0.27
C LEU A 9 -10.66 -1.94 0.20
N ALA A 10 -11.69 -2.75 0.47
CA ALA A 10 -11.60 -4.21 0.35
C ALA A 10 -11.24 -4.63 -1.08
N ASP A 11 -11.94 -4.09 -2.08
CA ASP A 11 -11.64 -4.31 -3.51
C ASP A 11 -10.19 -3.93 -3.87
N GLN A 12 -9.66 -2.83 -3.31
CA GLN A 12 -8.28 -2.42 -3.54
C GLN A 12 -7.27 -3.39 -2.93
N LEU A 13 -7.53 -3.87 -1.71
CA LEU A 13 -6.67 -4.86 -1.04
C LEU A 13 -6.73 -6.22 -1.75
N GLU A 14 -7.91 -6.65 -2.20
CA GLU A 14 -8.09 -7.90 -2.94
C GLU A 14 -7.29 -7.92 -4.25
N ARG A 15 -7.11 -6.77 -4.91
CA ARG A 15 -6.25 -6.65 -6.10
C ARG A 15 -4.76 -6.78 -5.79
N ILE A 16 -4.35 -6.55 -4.55
CA ILE A 16 -2.94 -6.65 -4.11
C ILE A 16 -2.60 -8.09 -3.71
N THR A 17 -3.52 -8.83 -3.11
CA THR A 17 -3.36 -10.23 -2.67
C THR A 17 -2.67 -11.13 -3.70
N PRO A 18 -3.12 -11.22 -4.97
CA PRO A 18 -2.48 -12.13 -5.94
C PRO A 18 -1.03 -11.76 -6.25
N ARG A 19 -0.67 -10.46 -6.19
CA ARG A 19 0.72 -10.01 -6.41
C ARG A 19 1.62 -10.38 -5.23
N PHE A 20 1.08 -10.33 -4.02
CA PHE A 20 1.79 -10.78 -2.82
C PHE A 20 1.99 -12.30 -2.81
N ASP A 21 0.98 -13.07 -3.22
CA ASP A 21 1.09 -14.53 -3.37
C ASP A 21 2.12 -14.90 -4.44
N GLU A 22 2.13 -14.22 -5.59
CA GLU A 22 3.14 -14.43 -6.65
C GLU A 22 4.56 -14.17 -6.13
N LEU A 23 4.78 -13.06 -5.40
CA LEU A 23 6.06 -12.75 -4.78
C LEU A 23 6.49 -13.86 -3.82
N THR A 24 5.57 -14.31 -2.96
CA THR A 24 5.83 -15.38 -1.99
C THR A 24 6.18 -16.69 -2.70
N GLN A 25 5.46 -17.02 -3.78
CA GLN A 25 5.74 -18.21 -4.59
C GLN A 25 7.13 -18.13 -5.23
N ARG A 26 7.52 -16.98 -5.79
CA ARG A 26 8.86 -16.78 -6.37
C ARG A 26 9.97 -16.94 -5.34
N VAL A 27 9.80 -16.38 -4.14
CA VAL A 27 10.76 -16.55 -3.04
C VAL A 27 10.86 -18.03 -2.65
N ARG A 28 9.75 -18.78 -2.61
CA ARG A 28 9.75 -20.21 -2.31
C ARG A 28 10.43 -21.07 -3.37
N LEU A 29 10.39 -20.67 -4.65
CA LEU A 29 11.10 -21.34 -5.73
C LEU A 29 12.62 -21.14 -5.63
N GLY A 30 13.07 -20.23 -4.76
CA GLY A 30 14.47 -19.98 -4.46
C GLY A 30 15.01 -18.76 -5.19
N VAL A 31 15.85 -17.99 -4.51
CA VAL A 31 16.58 -16.85 -5.08
C VAL A 31 17.95 -17.36 -5.53
N VAL A 32 18.22 -17.29 -6.83
CA VAL A 32 19.41 -17.92 -7.43
C VAL A 32 20.57 -16.92 -7.59
N SER A 33 20.27 -15.62 -7.62
CA SER A 33 21.25 -14.55 -7.82
C SER A 33 20.94 -13.27 -7.02
N SER A 34 21.94 -12.43 -6.80
CA SER A 34 21.77 -11.09 -6.23
C SER A 34 20.89 -10.17 -7.09
N ASP A 35 20.88 -10.39 -8.40
CA ASP A 35 19.99 -9.67 -9.33
C ASP A 35 18.52 -10.05 -9.09
N ASP A 36 18.23 -11.35 -8.97
CA ASP A 36 16.89 -11.85 -8.62
C ASP A 36 16.43 -11.28 -7.27
N TYR A 37 17.32 -11.16 -6.29
CA TYR A 37 17.01 -10.55 -5.00
C TYR A 37 16.57 -9.08 -5.15
N ASN A 38 17.32 -8.28 -5.92
CA ASN A 38 16.97 -6.87 -6.15
C ASN A 38 15.61 -6.73 -6.85
N VAL A 39 15.32 -7.60 -7.82
CA VAL A 39 14.02 -7.62 -8.50
C VAL A 39 12.90 -7.94 -7.52
N LEU A 40 13.07 -8.94 -6.66
CA LEU A 40 12.08 -9.32 -5.64
C LEU A 40 11.89 -8.21 -4.61
N GLU A 41 12.98 -7.54 -4.20
CA GLU A 41 12.92 -6.40 -3.29
C GLU A 41 12.14 -5.23 -3.90
N GLU A 42 12.40 -4.89 -5.16
CA GLU A 42 11.68 -3.80 -5.84
C GLU A 42 10.19 -4.13 -6.01
N GLN A 43 9.86 -5.40 -6.31
CA GLN A 43 8.49 -5.88 -6.31
C GLN A 43 7.82 -5.74 -4.94
N ALA A 44 8.51 -6.12 -3.86
CA ALA A 44 8.02 -5.98 -2.49
C ALA A 44 7.76 -4.51 -2.12
N ARG A 45 8.67 -3.60 -2.50
CA ARG A 45 8.51 -2.15 -2.30
C ARG A 45 7.30 -1.61 -3.05
N GLY A 46 7.07 -2.05 -4.29
CA GLY A 46 5.90 -1.69 -5.08
C GLY A 46 4.59 -2.10 -4.39
N ILE A 47 4.51 -3.35 -3.92
CA ILE A 47 3.34 -3.86 -3.18
C ILE A 47 3.11 -3.06 -1.89
N ALA A 48 4.16 -2.78 -1.12
CA ALA A 48 4.05 -1.98 0.11
C ALA A 48 3.54 -0.55 -0.18
N ARG A 49 3.99 0.05 -1.29
CA ARG A 49 3.54 1.38 -1.72
C ARG A 49 2.06 1.37 -2.10
N ASP A 50 1.62 0.37 -2.85
CA ASP A 50 0.22 0.24 -3.28
C ASP A 50 -0.70 -0.01 -2.07
N LEU A 51 -0.25 -0.84 -1.13
CA LEU A 51 -0.96 -1.08 0.13
C LEU A 51 -1.13 0.22 0.93
N LEU A 52 -0.05 0.99 1.09
CA LEU A 52 -0.12 2.29 1.77
C LEU A 52 -0.96 3.31 1.01
N ALA A 53 -0.97 3.28 -0.33
CA ALA A 53 -1.79 4.16 -1.14
C ALA A 53 -3.29 3.92 -0.92
N ALA A 54 -3.70 2.65 -0.77
CA ALA A 54 -5.10 2.30 -0.50
C ALA A 54 -5.63 2.92 0.80
N PHE A 55 -4.81 2.99 1.86
CA PHE A 55 -5.18 3.62 3.13
C PHE A 55 -5.07 5.15 3.13
N ARG A 56 -4.15 5.71 2.34
CA ARG A 56 -3.99 7.17 2.27
C ARG A 56 -5.09 7.85 1.47
N GLY A 57 -5.79 7.12 0.60
CA GLY A 57 -6.79 7.68 -0.31
C GLY A 57 -6.21 8.77 -1.22
N SER A 58 -7.09 9.53 -1.90
CA SER A 58 -6.70 10.73 -2.68
C SER A 58 -6.37 11.92 -1.76
N VAL A 59 -5.79 11.68 -0.58
CA VAL A 59 -5.17 12.75 0.21
C VAL A 59 -3.93 13.14 -0.56
N THR A 60 -4.12 14.09 -1.48
CA THR A 60 -3.06 14.94 -2.01
C THR A 60 -2.20 15.30 -0.83
N ARG A 61 -0.97 14.78 -0.78
CA ARG A 61 0.03 15.15 0.21
C ARG A 61 0.07 16.66 0.20
N ALA A 62 -0.57 17.30 1.19
CA ALA A 62 -0.70 18.73 1.22
C ALA A 62 0.72 19.28 1.24
N ALA A 63 1.03 20.21 0.33
CA ALA A 63 2.37 20.79 0.18
C ALA A 63 2.91 21.36 1.51
N ARG A 64 1.99 21.69 2.44
CA ARG A 64 2.25 21.82 3.87
C ARG A 64 1.48 20.74 4.64
N PRO A 65 2.14 19.83 5.36
CA PRO A 65 1.42 18.99 6.30
C PRO A 65 0.86 19.86 7.44
N PRO A 66 -0.40 19.65 7.87
CA PRO A 66 -0.97 20.34 9.03
C PRO A 66 -0.18 20.03 10.30
N LEU A 67 -0.13 20.99 11.24
CA LEU A 67 0.54 20.87 12.54
C LEU A 67 -0.07 19.75 13.40
N TYR A 68 -1.35 19.43 13.19
CA TYR A 68 -2.05 18.36 13.88
C TYR A 68 -3.16 17.78 13.00
N VAL A 69 -3.37 16.47 13.10
CA VAL A 69 -4.51 15.74 12.53
C VAL A 69 -5.16 14.90 13.64
N SER A 70 -6.49 14.89 13.72
CA SER A 70 -7.20 14.03 14.68
C SER A 70 -6.97 12.55 14.40
N ALA A 71 -7.07 11.69 15.43
CA ALA A 71 -6.90 10.23 15.28
C ALA A 71 -7.86 9.60 14.25
N ASP A 72 -9.04 10.21 14.07
CA ASP A 72 -10.07 9.81 13.10
C ASP A 72 -9.87 10.47 11.70
N GLY A 73 -8.84 11.31 11.53
CA GLY A 73 -8.49 11.94 10.25
C GLY A 73 -9.43 13.07 9.80
N THR A 74 -10.51 13.34 10.55
CA THR A 74 -11.56 14.28 10.16
C THR A 74 -11.27 15.75 10.45
N LYS A 75 -10.23 16.06 11.24
CA LYS A 75 -9.86 17.44 11.61
C LYS A 75 -8.37 17.67 11.44
N ALA A 76 -8.00 18.84 10.91
CA ALA A 76 -6.61 19.27 10.76
C ALA A 76 -6.45 20.74 11.17
N GLY A 77 -5.32 21.08 11.82
CA GLY A 77 -4.91 22.45 12.17
C GLY A 77 -3.62 22.85 11.45
N TRP A 78 -3.52 24.10 10.99
CA TRP A 78 -2.45 24.59 10.09
C TRP A 78 -1.54 25.61 10.75
#